data_AF-A0AAF0ZVI9-F1
#
_entry.id   AF-A0AAF0ZVI9-F1
#
_cell.length_a   1.000
_cell.length_b   1.000
_cell.length_c   1.000
_cell.angle_alpha   90.00
_cell.angle_beta   90.00
_cell.angle_gamma   90.00
#
_symmetry.space_group_name_H-M   'P 1'
#
loop_
_entity.id
_entity.type
_entity.pdbx_description
1 polymer ?
#
loop_
_entity_poly.entity_id
_entity_poly.type
_entity_poly.pdbx_seq_one_letter_code
_entity_poly.pdbx_strand_id
1 'polypeptide(L)'
;MNWNGKYKRSASHLSMLLNDCTAEILALTSPLDVCRISQVSKSLKSAADSDSVWERFLPSDYQSIISASLTPVPDFASKKDLFVYLCHHPLLIDAGRKSFSLEKRTGKKCYFLGARDLDIPLVNRPSYWKWTSLPESRFPEVAELKRVWSVDIGGTIRAGVLSPRTSYEAYLVYMFGDEFGFSYRPSEVSVGVSGVKLDKRFAILVPEDEESIYNLPPDLEDRLKKVYEQAVRSNLPSDAEDDDPGLRDDIYLALQHLPLQLLPENVSNRLQLVMRRPKLRDDGWFEIELGEFYTENEDDRIEMNLKELKECASLKAGLIIEGIEIRPRMD
;
A
#
# COMPACT_ATOMS: atom_id res chain seq x y z
N MET A 1 -3.94 -13.88 -71.48
CA MET A 1 -3.90 -12.50 -70.94
C MET A 1 -3.68 -12.61 -69.43
N ASN A 2 -2.41 -12.57 -68.99
CA ASN A 2 -2.07 -12.69 -67.57
C ASN A 2 -2.03 -11.29 -66.94
N TRP A 3 -2.96 -11.05 -66.02
CA TRP A 3 -2.97 -9.92 -65.11
C TRP A 3 -1.84 -10.08 -64.08
N ASN A 4 -0.83 -9.21 -64.13
CA ASN A 4 0.19 -9.07 -63.09
C ASN A 4 0.04 -7.69 -62.42
N GLY A 5 -0.98 -7.56 -61.57
CA GLY A 5 -1.12 -6.42 -60.67
C GLY A 5 -0.27 -6.64 -59.40
N LYS A 6 0.97 -6.15 -59.39
CA LYS A 6 1.74 -6.02 -58.15
C LYS A 6 1.11 -4.93 -57.28
N TYR A 7 0.26 -5.32 -56.34
CA TYR A 7 -0.13 -4.45 -55.23
C TYR A 7 1.12 -4.11 -54.41
N LYS A 8 1.62 -2.89 -54.59
CA LYS A 8 2.61 -2.28 -53.69
C LYS A 8 1.89 -2.08 -52.36
N ARG A 9 2.13 -2.95 -51.37
CA ARG A 9 1.75 -2.67 -49.98
C ARG A 9 2.49 -1.41 -49.57
N SER A 10 1.76 -0.31 -49.44
CA SER A 10 2.22 0.90 -48.78
C SER A 10 2.39 0.57 -47.30
N ALA A 11 3.58 0.13 -46.91
CA ALA A 11 3.94 0.03 -45.50
C ALA A 11 4.12 1.46 -44.98
N SER A 12 3.11 1.98 -44.29
CA SER A 12 3.22 3.23 -43.55
C SER A 12 4.16 3.02 -42.37
N HIS A 13 5.44 3.25 -42.62
CA HIS A 13 6.48 3.20 -41.59
C HIS A 13 6.30 4.39 -40.65
N LEU A 14 6.22 4.13 -39.34
CA LEU A 14 6.21 5.18 -38.29
C LEU A 14 7.36 6.19 -38.46
N SER A 15 8.49 5.77 -39.05
CA SER A 15 9.64 6.62 -39.36
C SER A 15 9.41 7.64 -40.49
N MET A 16 8.23 7.64 -41.14
CA MET A 16 7.85 8.64 -42.14
C MET A 16 6.93 9.73 -41.58
N LEU A 17 6.47 9.60 -40.33
CA LEU A 17 5.77 10.68 -39.64
C LEU A 17 6.76 11.78 -39.26
N LEU A 18 6.31 13.03 -39.30
CA LEU A 18 7.07 14.16 -38.73
C LEU A 18 7.40 13.85 -37.27
N ASN A 19 8.57 14.29 -36.81
CA ASN A 19 9.03 14.05 -35.43
C ASN A 19 7.98 14.54 -34.40
N ASP A 20 7.26 15.61 -34.71
CA ASP A 20 6.20 16.17 -33.87
C ASP A 20 5.01 15.20 -33.70
N CYS A 21 4.52 14.60 -34.79
CA CYS A 21 3.45 13.60 -34.73
C CYS A 21 3.89 12.34 -33.95
N THR A 22 5.17 11.97 -34.07
CA THR A 22 5.73 10.84 -33.32
C THR A 22 5.78 11.15 -31.83
N ALA A 23 6.22 12.35 -31.45
CA ALA A 23 6.25 12.78 -30.05
C ALA A 23 4.84 12.84 -29.45
N GLU A 24 3.85 13.35 -30.19
CA GLU A 24 2.45 13.36 -29.75
C GLU A 24 1.91 11.95 -29.49
N ILE A 25 2.18 11.00 -30.38
CA ILE A 25 1.80 9.59 -30.17
C ILE A 25 2.49 9.03 -28.92
N LEU A 26 3.80 9.26 -28.77
CA LEU A 26 4.58 8.77 -27.63
C LEU A 26 4.10 9.34 -26.29
N ALA A 27 3.71 10.61 -26.26
CA ALA A 27 3.16 11.28 -25.08
C ALA A 27 1.82 10.67 -24.59
N LEU A 28 1.13 9.90 -25.45
CA LEU A 28 -0.10 9.18 -25.11
C LEU A 28 0.13 7.73 -24.68
N THR A 29 1.38 7.27 -24.64
CA THR A 29 1.76 5.93 -24.19
C THR A 29 2.28 5.96 -22.74
N SER A 30 2.94 4.89 -22.28
CA SER A 30 3.58 4.87 -20.95
C SER A 30 5.05 5.28 -21.02
N PRO A 31 5.64 5.85 -19.95
CA PRO A 31 7.09 6.04 -19.83
C PRO A 31 7.91 4.79 -20.22
N LEU A 32 7.42 3.61 -19.84
CA LEU A 32 8.06 2.34 -20.17
C LEU A 32 8.05 2.05 -21.68
N ASP A 33 6.93 2.31 -22.36
CA ASP A 33 6.82 2.12 -23.81
C ASP A 33 7.66 3.13 -24.59
N VAL A 34 7.70 4.39 -24.15
CA VAL A 34 8.59 5.41 -24.71
C VAL A 34 10.05 4.96 -24.62
N CYS A 35 10.47 4.43 -23.46
CA CYS A 35 11.81 3.88 -23.30
C CYS A 35 12.09 2.72 -24.26
N ARG A 36 11.14 1.79 -24.45
CA ARG A 36 11.28 0.66 -25.38
C ARG A 36 11.34 1.13 -26.84
N ILE A 37 10.45 2.03 -27.25
CA ILE A 37 10.38 2.55 -28.62
C ILE A 37 11.63 3.34 -28.98
N SER A 38 12.24 4.05 -28.01
CA SER A 38 13.49 4.79 -28.21
C SER A 38 14.65 3.91 -28.73
N GLN A 39 14.61 2.60 -28.47
CA GLN A 39 15.67 1.66 -28.88
C GLN A 39 15.54 1.18 -30.33
N VAL A 40 14.42 1.48 -31.00
CA VAL A 40 14.12 0.94 -32.33
C VAL A 40 14.84 1.70 -33.44
N SER A 41 14.96 3.02 -33.34
CA SER A 41 15.68 3.84 -34.33
C SER A 41 16.15 5.18 -33.76
N LYS A 42 17.11 5.83 -34.42
CA LYS A 42 17.59 7.17 -34.02
C LYS A 42 16.51 8.25 -34.08
N SER A 43 15.60 8.18 -35.06
CA SER A 43 14.49 9.13 -35.18
C SER A 43 13.52 8.99 -34.02
N LEU A 44 13.15 7.73 -33.68
CA LEU A 44 12.27 7.43 -32.56
C LEU A 44 12.93 7.78 -31.23
N LYS A 45 14.24 7.57 -31.09
CA LYS A 45 15.01 8.02 -29.92
C LYS A 45 14.90 9.53 -29.73
N SER A 46 15.12 10.30 -30.80
CA SER A 46 15.05 11.77 -30.74
C SER A 46 13.66 12.26 -30.35
N ALA A 47 12.58 11.63 -30.86
CA ALA A 47 11.22 11.98 -30.46
C ALA A 47 10.91 11.55 -29.02
N ALA A 48 11.37 10.37 -28.60
CA ALA A 48 11.18 9.82 -27.27
C ALA A 48 11.91 10.59 -26.17
N ASP A 49 13.05 11.21 -26.48
CA ASP A 49 13.83 12.01 -25.55
C ASP A 49 13.37 13.49 -25.50
N SER A 50 12.30 13.86 -26.22
CA SER A 50 11.76 15.22 -26.23
C SER A 50 11.06 15.59 -24.92
N ASP A 51 11.32 16.79 -24.41
CA ASP A 51 10.65 17.36 -23.24
C ASP A 51 9.13 17.46 -23.39
N SER A 52 8.61 17.61 -24.61
CA SER A 52 7.15 17.59 -24.85
C SER A 52 6.50 16.26 -24.47
N VAL A 53 7.23 15.14 -24.62
CA VAL A 53 6.78 13.81 -24.24
C VAL A 53 6.83 13.67 -22.72
N TRP A 54 7.97 13.98 -22.11
CA TRP A 54 8.17 13.78 -20.66
C TRP A 54 7.37 14.75 -19.80
N GLU A 55 7.05 15.95 -20.29
CA GLU A 55 6.09 16.85 -19.62
C GLU A 55 4.73 16.18 -19.42
N ARG A 56 4.31 15.29 -20.34
CA ARG A 56 3.01 14.62 -20.25
C ARG A 56 2.97 13.53 -19.17
N PHE A 57 4.13 13.02 -18.76
CA PHE A 57 4.27 12.03 -17.70
C PHE A 57 4.49 12.64 -16.32
N LEU A 58 4.79 13.94 -16.25
CA LEU A 58 4.84 14.66 -14.99
C LEU A 58 3.42 15.08 -14.57
N PRO A 59 3.07 14.97 -13.27
CA PRO A 59 1.80 15.50 -12.78
C PRO A 59 1.72 17.01 -12.99
N SER A 60 0.56 17.56 -13.34
CA SER A 60 0.42 19.00 -13.68
C SER A 60 0.86 19.96 -12.57
N ASP A 61 0.87 19.51 -11.32
CA ASP A 61 1.26 20.26 -10.13
C ASP A 61 2.70 19.96 -9.66
N TYR A 62 3.52 19.28 -10.45
CA TYR A 62 4.89 18.87 -10.05
C TYR A 62 5.76 20.05 -9.59
N GLN A 63 5.63 21.22 -10.22
CA GLN A 63 6.40 22.42 -9.84
C GLN A 63 6.06 22.90 -8.42
N SER A 64 4.78 22.87 -8.07
CA SER A 64 4.31 23.20 -6.72
C SER A 64 4.81 22.18 -5.70
N ILE A 65 4.82 20.90 -6.05
CA ILE A 65 5.34 19.82 -5.21
C ILE A 65 6.85 19.99 -4.97
N ILE A 66 7.63 20.26 -6.01
CA ILE A 66 9.07 20.52 -5.91
C ILE A 66 9.34 21.74 -5.02
N SER A 67 8.55 22.81 -5.19
CA SER A 67 8.68 24.01 -4.37
C SER A 67 8.35 23.78 -2.89
N ALA A 68 7.51 22.78 -2.60
CA ALA A 68 7.16 22.36 -1.24
C ALA A 68 8.13 21.33 -0.64
N SER A 69 9.14 20.89 -1.39
CA SER A 69 10.16 19.96 -0.91
C SER A 69 11.03 20.57 0.18
N LEU A 70 11.29 19.82 1.23
CA LEU A 70 12.19 20.19 2.31
C LEU A 70 13.65 20.22 1.85
N THR A 71 14.00 19.41 0.85
CA THR A 71 15.34 19.34 0.28
C THR A 71 15.37 19.97 -1.11
N PRO A 72 16.40 20.77 -1.46
CA PRO A 72 16.53 21.34 -2.79
C PRO A 72 16.58 20.24 -3.86
N VAL A 73 15.69 20.34 -4.85
CA VAL A 73 15.73 19.49 -6.04
C VAL A 73 16.76 20.08 -7.01
N PRO A 74 17.69 19.28 -7.56
CA PRO A 74 18.67 19.77 -8.53
C PRO A 74 17.99 20.33 -9.80
N ASP A 75 18.67 21.24 -10.48
CA ASP A 75 18.26 21.65 -11.83
C ASP A 75 18.62 20.56 -12.84
N PHE A 76 17.64 20.16 -13.65
CA PHE A 76 17.82 19.15 -14.69
C PHE A 76 17.77 19.77 -16.08
N ALA A 77 18.64 19.28 -16.97
CA ALA A 77 18.70 19.73 -18.37
C ALA A 77 17.53 19.18 -19.22
N SER A 78 16.87 18.12 -18.78
CA SER A 78 15.72 17.51 -19.45
C SER A 78 14.65 17.10 -18.44
N LYS A 79 13.40 17.08 -18.89
CA LYS A 79 12.26 16.60 -18.09
C LYS A 79 12.29 15.10 -17.86
N LYS A 80 12.95 14.37 -18.75
CA LYS A 80 13.24 12.95 -18.56
C LYS A 80 14.11 12.72 -17.33
N ASP A 81 15.18 13.50 -17.17
CA ASP A 81 16.07 13.37 -16.02
C ASP A 81 15.35 13.75 -14.72
N LEU A 82 14.52 14.80 -14.76
CA LEU A 82 13.64 15.16 -13.64
C LEU A 82 12.67 14.02 -13.29
N PHE A 83 12.00 13.43 -14.29
CA PHE A 83 11.09 12.29 -14.08
C PHE A 83 11.81 11.13 -13.39
N VAL A 84 12.97 10.74 -13.92
CA VAL A 84 13.79 9.64 -13.36
C VAL A 84 14.22 9.98 -11.93
N TYR A 85 14.60 11.22 -11.66
CA TYR A 85 14.93 11.67 -10.31
C TYR A 85 13.75 11.49 -9.34
N LEU A 86 12.55 11.95 -9.71
CA LEU A 86 11.34 11.84 -8.89
C LEU A 86 10.87 10.39 -8.68
N CYS A 87 11.25 9.45 -9.56
CA CYS A 87 11.00 8.02 -9.35
C CYS A 87 11.92 7.40 -8.29
N HIS A 88 13.16 7.88 -8.19
CA HIS A 88 14.20 7.26 -7.37
C HIS A 88 14.54 8.02 -6.08
N HIS A 89 14.16 9.29 -5.99
CA HIS A 89 14.44 10.17 -4.86
C HIS A 89 13.14 10.78 -4.34
N PRO A 90 12.45 10.09 -3.42
CA PRO A 90 11.18 10.59 -2.91
C PRO A 90 11.39 11.88 -2.12
N LEU A 91 10.57 12.87 -2.42
CA LEU A 91 10.65 14.21 -1.87
C LEU A 91 9.89 14.28 -0.55
N LEU A 92 10.57 14.70 0.50
CA LEU A 92 9.93 15.04 1.77
C LEU A 92 9.22 16.39 1.63
N ILE A 93 7.90 16.40 1.82
CA ILE A 93 7.03 17.57 1.73
C ILE A 93 6.29 17.77 3.06
N ASP A 94 5.58 18.89 3.19
CA ASP A 94 4.80 19.26 4.39
C ASP A 94 5.64 19.15 5.69
N ALA A 95 6.73 19.92 5.73
CA ALA A 95 7.72 19.91 6.82
C ALA A 95 8.33 18.53 7.10
N GLY A 96 8.40 17.67 6.08
CA GLY A 96 8.98 16.34 6.16
C GLY A 96 8.09 15.31 6.85
N ARG A 97 6.78 15.57 6.93
CA ARG A 97 5.80 14.60 7.46
C ARG A 97 5.20 13.71 6.38
N LYS A 98 5.37 14.08 5.12
CA LYS A 98 4.85 13.32 3.98
C LYS A 98 5.94 13.16 2.93
N SER A 99 5.85 12.10 2.13
CA SER A 99 6.76 11.87 1.01
C SER A 99 6.00 11.75 -0.30
N PHE A 100 6.62 12.25 -1.38
CA PHE A 100 6.11 12.17 -2.74
C PHE A 100 7.12 11.50 -3.66
N SER A 101 6.68 10.66 -4.58
CA SER A 101 7.48 10.15 -5.68
C SER A 101 6.61 9.79 -6.88
N LEU A 102 7.23 9.40 -7.99
CA LEU A 102 6.50 8.90 -9.17
C LEU A 102 6.67 7.39 -9.33
N GLU A 103 5.58 6.70 -9.62
CA GLU A 103 5.64 5.31 -10.07
C GLU A 103 6.28 5.25 -11.46
N LYS A 104 7.34 4.44 -11.57
CA LYS A 104 8.27 4.44 -12.70
C LYS A 104 7.61 4.11 -14.04
N ARG A 105 6.61 3.23 -14.07
CA ARG A 105 6.02 2.73 -15.32
C ARG A 105 4.93 3.64 -15.85
N THR A 106 4.21 4.34 -14.98
CA THR A 106 2.99 5.08 -15.29
C THR A 106 3.13 6.59 -15.08
N GLY A 107 4.11 7.04 -14.29
CA GLY A 107 4.24 8.44 -13.88
C GLY A 107 3.17 8.90 -12.88
N LYS A 108 2.40 7.96 -12.32
CA LYS A 108 1.37 8.27 -11.33
C LYS A 108 2.01 8.57 -9.98
N LYS A 109 1.37 9.43 -9.19
CA LYS A 109 1.89 9.89 -7.90
C LYS A 109 1.90 8.73 -6.90
N CYS A 110 3.03 8.47 -6.27
CA CYS A 110 3.11 7.73 -5.01
C CYS A 110 3.11 8.73 -3.85
N TYR A 111 2.45 8.37 -2.76
CA TYR A 111 2.33 9.25 -1.60
C TYR A 111 2.59 8.48 -0.31
N PHE A 112 3.22 9.11 0.67
CA PHE A 112 3.52 8.46 1.94
C PHE A 112 3.18 9.41 3.09
N LEU A 113 2.33 8.99 4.00
CA LEU A 113 2.08 9.67 5.28
C LEU A 113 3.03 9.13 6.34
N GLY A 114 3.98 9.93 6.82
CA GLY A 114 4.83 9.54 7.93
C GLY A 114 4.04 9.46 9.23
N ALA A 115 4.56 8.75 10.24
CA ALA A 115 3.89 8.54 11.52
C ALA A 115 3.44 9.83 12.22
N ARG A 116 4.16 10.95 12.00
CA ARG A 116 3.80 12.30 12.49
C ARG A 116 2.47 12.84 11.95
N ASP A 117 1.96 12.28 10.85
CA ASP A 117 0.71 12.69 10.20
C ASP A 117 -0.40 11.64 10.33
N LEU A 118 -0.14 10.56 11.08
CA LEU A 118 -1.14 9.53 11.38
C LEU A 118 -1.94 9.87 12.63
N ASP A 119 -3.19 9.39 12.67
CA ASP A 119 -4.03 9.40 13.86
C ASP A 119 -3.75 8.15 14.69
N ILE A 120 -2.84 8.30 15.67
CA ILE A 120 -2.45 7.23 16.59
C ILE A 120 -2.83 7.65 18.01
N PRO A 121 -3.73 6.92 18.69
CA PRO A 121 -4.15 7.25 20.05
C PRO A 121 -2.98 7.32 21.02
N LEU A 122 -2.95 8.39 21.81
CA LEU A 122 -1.96 8.63 22.85
C LEU A 122 -0.50 8.74 22.34
N VAL A 123 -0.26 8.91 21.02
CA VAL A 123 1.09 8.98 20.43
C VAL A 123 1.96 10.09 21.02
N ASN A 124 1.34 11.18 21.48
CA ASN A 124 2.04 12.29 22.12
C ASN A 124 2.29 12.08 23.63
N ARG A 125 1.94 10.92 24.19
CA ARG A 125 2.20 10.59 25.59
C ARG A 125 3.45 9.71 25.70
N PRO A 126 4.56 10.24 26.26
CA PRO A 126 5.84 9.52 26.33
C PRO A 126 5.82 8.23 27.13
N SER A 127 4.78 7.98 27.93
CA SER A 127 4.57 6.72 28.66
C SER A 127 4.16 5.57 27.74
N TYR A 128 3.52 5.87 26.60
CA TYR A 128 2.97 4.88 25.69
C TYR A 128 3.78 4.78 24.39
N TRP A 129 4.29 5.92 23.91
CA TRP A 129 5.02 6.02 22.65
C TRP A 129 6.33 6.79 22.81
N LYS A 130 7.26 6.57 21.90
CA LYS A 130 8.55 7.26 21.79
C LYS A 130 8.73 7.69 20.34
N TRP A 131 9.02 8.97 20.13
CA TRP A 131 9.53 9.43 18.85
C TRP A 131 11.03 9.13 18.80
N THR A 132 11.47 8.45 17.76
CA THR A 132 12.87 8.07 17.57
C THR A 132 13.27 8.30 16.11
N SER A 133 14.57 8.44 15.87
CA SER A 133 15.12 8.54 14.51
C SER A 133 15.80 7.22 14.17
N LEU A 134 15.57 6.71 12.97
CA LEU A 134 16.17 5.48 12.46
C LEU A 134 16.83 5.77 11.11
N PRO A 135 18.08 5.31 10.88
CA PRO A 135 18.76 5.51 9.61
C PRO A 135 18.07 4.80 8.43
N GLU A 136 17.30 3.75 8.70
CA GLU A 136 16.50 3.01 7.73
C GLU A 136 15.22 3.76 7.34
N SER A 137 14.79 4.76 8.12
CA SER A 137 13.58 5.52 7.79
C SER A 137 13.86 6.65 6.82
N ARG A 138 12.92 6.87 5.91
CA ARG A 138 12.92 8.06 5.06
C ARG A 138 12.51 9.34 5.82
N PHE A 139 11.85 9.20 6.97
CA PHE A 139 11.35 10.33 7.75
C PHE A 139 12.31 10.66 8.90
N PRO A 140 12.38 11.94 9.33
CA PRO A 140 13.24 12.33 10.45
C PRO A 140 12.93 11.58 11.76
N GLU A 141 11.65 11.28 11.98
CA GLU A 141 11.15 10.60 13.17
C GLU A 141 10.09 9.56 12.83
N VAL A 142 10.13 8.44 13.55
CA VAL A 142 9.16 7.34 13.54
C VAL A 142 8.58 7.14 14.93
N ALA A 143 7.42 6.48 15.02
CA ALA A 143 6.74 6.22 16.28
C ALA A 143 7.03 4.80 16.80
N GLU A 144 7.75 4.69 17.91
CA GLU A 144 8.06 3.44 18.60
C GLU A 144 7.09 3.23 19.78
N LEU A 145 6.43 2.07 19.79
CA LEU A 145 5.48 1.68 20.81
C LEU A 145 6.19 1.15 22.05
N LYS A 146 5.95 1.78 23.22
CA LYS A 146 6.52 1.32 24.49
C LYS A 146 5.69 0.26 25.18
N ARG A 147 4.44 0.57 25.50
CA ARG A 147 3.57 -0.34 26.25
C ARG A 147 2.13 0.14 26.22
N VAL A 148 1.27 -0.52 25.45
CA VAL A 148 -0.18 -0.25 25.39
C VAL A 148 -0.98 -1.54 25.48
N TRP A 149 -2.30 -1.42 25.62
CA TRP A 149 -3.21 -2.57 25.61
C TRP A 149 -3.84 -2.83 24.24
N SER A 150 -3.93 -1.79 23.41
CA SER A 150 -4.44 -1.86 22.04
C SER A 150 -3.74 -0.82 21.18
N VAL A 151 -3.59 -1.14 19.89
CA VAL A 151 -3.00 -0.27 18.86
C VAL A 151 -4.02 -0.05 17.77
N ASP A 152 -4.44 1.21 17.60
CA ASP A 152 -5.19 1.68 16.45
C ASP A 152 -4.34 2.69 15.68
N ILE A 153 -4.36 2.60 14.35
CA ILE A 153 -3.60 3.47 13.45
C ILE A 153 -4.56 3.93 12.37
N GLY A 154 -4.78 5.25 12.28
CA GLY A 154 -5.57 5.88 11.24
C GLY A 154 -4.70 6.80 10.36
N GLY A 155 -5.08 6.95 9.11
CA GLY A 155 -4.55 7.95 8.20
C GLY A 155 -5.67 8.56 7.37
N THR A 156 -5.55 9.84 7.03
CA THR A 156 -6.52 10.50 6.15
C THR A 156 -5.81 11.40 5.15
N ILE A 157 -6.19 11.28 3.88
CA ILE A 157 -5.73 12.17 2.81
C ILE A 157 -6.92 12.72 2.03
N ARG A 158 -6.70 13.83 1.32
CA ARG A 158 -7.61 14.24 0.24
C ARG A 158 -7.20 13.52 -1.05
N ALA A 159 -8.16 12.98 -1.80
CA ALA A 159 -7.88 12.28 -3.04
C ALA A 159 -7.13 13.14 -4.07
N GLY A 160 -7.34 14.46 -4.09
CA GLY A 160 -6.67 15.39 -5.00
C GLY A 160 -5.15 15.49 -4.84
N VAL A 161 -4.56 14.97 -3.75
CA VAL A 161 -3.09 14.87 -3.66
C VAL A 161 -2.52 13.77 -4.55
N LEU A 162 -3.36 12.81 -4.98
CA LEU A 162 -3.02 11.67 -5.83
C LEU A 162 -3.33 11.97 -7.30
N SER A 163 -2.87 11.11 -8.21
CA SER A 163 -3.30 11.19 -9.62
C SER A 163 -4.77 10.79 -9.75
N PRO A 164 -5.61 11.58 -10.47
CA PRO A 164 -7.03 11.28 -10.63
C PRO A 164 -7.25 10.03 -11.50
N ARG A 165 -8.45 9.46 -11.41
CA ARG A 165 -8.91 8.29 -12.17
C ARG A 165 -7.93 7.12 -12.13
N THR A 166 -7.42 6.83 -10.94
CA THR A 166 -6.37 5.82 -10.73
C THR A 166 -6.77 4.97 -9.53
N SER A 167 -6.63 3.65 -9.66
CA SER A 167 -6.76 2.72 -8.54
C SER A 167 -5.49 2.76 -7.70
N TYR A 168 -5.63 2.78 -6.39
CA TYR A 168 -4.53 2.82 -5.43
C TYR A 168 -4.65 1.70 -4.41
N GLU A 169 -3.52 1.26 -3.91
CA GLU A 169 -3.39 0.37 -2.76
C GLU A 169 -2.65 1.13 -1.65
N ALA A 170 -3.11 0.96 -0.41
CA ALA A 170 -2.47 1.55 0.77
C ALA A 170 -1.83 0.45 1.64
N TYR A 171 -0.64 0.75 2.16
CA TYR A 171 0.16 -0.17 2.95
C TYR A 171 0.64 0.50 4.23
N LEU A 172 0.44 -0.16 5.37
CA LEU A 172 1.12 0.24 6.59
C LEU A 172 2.57 -0.27 6.54
N VAL A 173 3.53 0.63 6.76
CA VAL A 173 4.97 0.34 6.77
C VAL A 173 5.49 0.46 8.20
N TYR A 174 6.06 -0.63 8.71
CA TYR A 174 6.44 -0.77 10.12
C TYR A 174 7.56 -1.80 10.28
N MET A 175 8.17 -1.82 11.45
CA MET A 175 9.14 -2.83 11.83
C MET A 175 8.99 -3.17 13.31
N PHE A 176 9.75 -4.16 13.77
CA PHE A 176 9.79 -4.57 15.17
C PHE A 176 11.18 -4.31 15.75
N GLY A 177 11.21 -3.68 16.93
CA GLY A 177 12.37 -3.70 17.84
C GLY A 177 12.25 -4.88 18.79
N ASP A 178 12.27 -4.63 20.11
CA ASP A 178 11.98 -5.64 21.13
C ASP A 178 10.46 -5.90 21.22
N GLU A 179 9.91 -6.69 20.30
CA GLU A 179 8.47 -6.87 20.19
C GLU A 179 7.89 -7.82 21.25
N PHE A 180 6.67 -7.53 21.68
CA PHE A 180 5.85 -8.50 22.37
C PHE A 180 4.35 -8.23 22.16
N GLY A 181 3.55 -9.28 22.25
CA GLY A 181 2.08 -9.19 22.33
C GLY A 181 1.35 -9.08 20.99
N PHE A 182 2.07 -9.10 19.87
CA PHE A 182 1.48 -9.04 18.51
C PHE A 182 1.23 -10.43 17.89
N SER A 183 1.82 -11.50 18.42
CA SER A 183 1.75 -12.84 17.85
C SER A 183 0.31 -13.35 17.79
N TYR A 184 -0.09 -13.85 16.62
CA TYR A 184 -1.41 -14.46 16.34
C TYR A 184 -2.63 -13.58 16.66
N ARG A 185 -2.44 -12.26 16.66
CA ARG A 185 -3.52 -11.29 16.86
C ARG A 185 -3.86 -10.63 15.53
N PRO A 186 -5.05 -10.93 14.97
CA PRO A 186 -5.52 -10.24 13.78
C PRO A 186 -5.89 -8.79 14.12
N SER A 187 -5.57 -7.89 13.20
CA SER A 187 -6.07 -6.53 13.17
C SER A 187 -7.06 -6.38 12.02
N GLU A 188 -8.12 -5.62 12.23
CA GLU A 188 -9.01 -5.18 11.15
C GLU A 188 -8.29 -4.10 10.33
N VAL A 189 -8.26 -4.26 9.02
CA VAL A 189 -7.73 -3.25 8.10
C VAL A 189 -8.81 -2.81 7.13
N SER A 190 -8.78 -1.54 6.76
CA SER A 190 -9.75 -0.98 5.81
C SER A 190 -9.23 0.28 5.13
N VAL A 191 -9.69 0.53 3.91
CA VAL A 191 -9.41 1.74 3.13
C VAL A 191 -10.67 2.15 2.37
N GLY A 192 -10.91 3.46 2.23
CA GLY A 192 -11.95 3.97 1.34
C GLY A 192 -12.39 5.40 1.67
N VAL A 193 -13.46 5.85 1.02
CA VAL A 193 -13.97 7.22 1.17
C VAL A 193 -14.65 7.40 2.53
N SER A 194 -14.27 8.47 3.23
CA SER A 194 -14.84 8.88 4.51
C SER A 194 -16.36 9.04 4.42
N GLY A 195 -17.08 8.48 5.40
CA GLY A 195 -18.55 8.49 5.43
C GLY A 195 -19.24 7.41 4.59
N VAL A 196 -18.48 6.62 3.82
CA VAL A 196 -18.98 5.43 3.12
C VAL A 196 -18.63 4.18 3.95
N LYS A 197 -19.47 3.14 3.85
CA LYS A 197 -19.18 1.85 4.47
C LYS A 197 -17.91 1.25 3.85
N LEU A 198 -16.86 1.10 4.65
CA LEU A 198 -15.58 0.54 4.20
C LEU A 198 -15.63 -0.98 4.11
N ASP A 199 -14.95 -1.55 3.10
CA ASP A 199 -14.62 -2.98 3.12
C ASP A 199 -13.55 -3.23 4.19
N LYS A 200 -13.83 -4.21 5.04
CA LYS A 200 -13.00 -4.57 6.18
C LYS A 200 -12.40 -5.93 5.95
N ARG A 201 -11.10 -6.03 6.16
CA ARG A 201 -10.30 -7.27 6.03
C ARG A 201 -9.50 -7.48 7.30
N PHE A 202 -8.81 -8.61 7.39
CA PHE A 202 -7.99 -8.96 8.53
C PHE A 202 -6.53 -9.11 8.13
N ALA A 203 -5.64 -8.71 9.04
CA ALA A 203 -4.22 -8.67 8.81
C ALA A 203 -3.47 -9.10 10.08
N ILE A 204 -2.38 -9.84 9.95
CA ILE A 204 -1.48 -10.18 11.07
C ILE A 204 -0.18 -9.43 10.86
N LEU A 205 0.32 -8.78 11.91
CA LEU A 205 1.55 -7.98 11.82
C LEU A 205 2.82 -8.80 12.03
N VAL A 206 2.75 -9.92 12.74
CA VAL A 206 3.95 -10.76 12.96
C VAL A 206 4.17 -11.66 11.74
N PRO A 207 5.39 -11.71 11.17
CA PRO A 207 5.72 -12.68 10.13
C PRO A 207 5.56 -14.11 10.67
N GLU A 208 5.33 -15.09 9.79
CA GLU A 208 5.31 -16.49 10.22
C GLU A 208 6.73 -16.99 10.46
N ASP A 209 7.05 -17.31 11.71
CA ASP A 209 8.20 -18.14 12.04
C ASP A 209 7.75 -19.61 12.06
N GLU A 210 8.34 -20.48 11.23
CA GLU A 210 8.04 -21.92 11.22
C GLU A 210 8.22 -22.58 12.61
N GLU A 211 9.08 -22.03 13.47
CA GLU A 211 9.36 -22.56 14.82
C GLU A 211 8.27 -22.24 15.87
N SER A 212 7.38 -21.29 15.56
CA SER A 212 6.44 -20.73 16.54
C SER A 212 5.19 -21.60 16.78
N ILE A 213 4.95 -22.60 15.92
CA ILE A 213 3.86 -23.58 16.02
C ILE A 213 4.15 -24.64 17.12
N TYR A 214 5.43 -24.88 17.45
CA TYR A 214 5.84 -25.99 18.32
C TYR A 214 5.95 -25.64 19.82
N ASN A 215 5.76 -24.36 20.19
CA ASN A 215 5.94 -23.88 21.57
C ASN A 215 4.63 -23.61 22.33
N LEU A 216 3.50 -24.19 21.89
CA LEU A 216 2.22 -24.03 22.59
C LEU A 216 2.19 -24.86 23.89
N PRO A 217 1.70 -24.32 25.01
CA PRO A 217 1.48 -25.07 26.24
C PRO A 217 0.58 -26.30 25.97
N PRO A 218 0.92 -27.49 26.50
CA PRO A 218 0.21 -28.74 26.18
C PRO A 218 -1.29 -28.74 26.54
N ASP A 219 -1.72 -27.89 27.48
CA ASP A 219 -3.10 -27.75 27.95
C ASP A 219 -3.90 -26.67 27.21
N LEU A 220 -3.23 -25.86 26.38
CA LEU A 220 -3.81 -24.68 25.75
C LEU A 220 -4.88 -25.06 24.72
N GLU A 221 -4.64 -26.13 23.95
CA GLU A 221 -5.59 -26.66 22.98
C GLU A 221 -6.92 -27.12 23.63
N ASP A 222 -6.84 -27.83 24.77
CA ASP A 222 -8.03 -28.31 25.49
C ASP A 222 -8.80 -27.17 26.18
N ARG A 223 -8.08 -26.17 26.71
CA ARG A 223 -8.69 -24.97 27.29
C ARG A 223 -9.42 -24.13 26.25
N LEU A 224 -8.89 -24.07 25.05
CA LEU A 224 -9.41 -23.25 23.96
C LEU A 224 -10.53 -23.95 23.19
N LYS A 225 -10.46 -25.27 23.03
CA LYS A 225 -11.57 -26.08 22.52
C LYS A 225 -12.84 -25.87 23.35
N LYS A 226 -12.72 -25.77 24.68
CA LYS A 226 -13.84 -25.41 25.57
C LYS A 226 -14.39 -24.00 25.32
N VAL A 227 -13.53 -23.02 25.07
CA VAL A 227 -13.94 -21.63 24.75
C VAL A 227 -14.65 -21.57 23.39
N TYR A 228 -14.11 -22.25 22.38
CA TYR A 228 -14.70 -22.35 21.04
C TYR A 228 -16.07 -23.03 21.10
N GLU A 229 -16.16 -24.22 21.73
CA GLU A 229 -17.41 -24.95 21.89
C GLU A 229 -18.47 -24.15 22.66
N GLN A 230 -18.06 -23.30 23.60
CA GLN A 230 -18.96 -22.45 24.38
C GLN A 230 -19.44 -21.21 23.59
N ALA A 231 -18.57 -20.59 22.77
CA ALA A 231 -18.91 -19.44 21.91
C ALA A 231 -19.74 -19.85 20.68
N VAL A 232 -19.50 -21.04 20.14
CA VAL A 232 -20.15 -21.56 18.92
C VAL A 232 -21.52 -22.18 19.26
N ARG A 233 -21.68 -22.84 20.42
CA ARG A 233 -22.99 -23.37 20.86
C ARG A 233 -24.08 -22.31 21.02
N SER A 234 -23.70 -21.04 21.18
CA SER A 234 -24.65 -19.97 21.46
C SER A 234 -25.17 -19.25 20.20
N ASN A 235 -24.56 -19.45 19.02
CA ASN A 235 -24.80 -18.58 17.86
C ASN A 235 -25.00 -19.25 16.47
N LEU A 236 -24.99 -20.57 16.28
CA LEU A 236 -25.27 -21.14 14.93
C LEU A 236 -26.78 -21.31 14.63
N PRO A 237 -27.29 -20.79 13.51
CA PRO A 237 -28.51 -21.31 12.87
C PRO A 237 -28.21 -22.66 12.20
N SER A 238 -29.16 -23.59 12.25
CA SER A 238 -28.95 -24.99 11.83
C SER A 238 -28.83 -25.23 10.33
N ASP A 239 -29.07 -24.23 9.48
CA ASP A 239 -29.24 -24.46 8.04
C ASP A 239 -28.76 -23.23 7.24
N ALA A 240 -27.53 -23.26 6.72
CA ALA A 240 -27.04 -22.24 5.79
C ALA A 240 -26.30 -22.89 4.61
N GLU A 241 -26.77 -22.59 3.40
CA GLU A 241 -26.18 -23.02 2.12
C GLU A 241 -24.98 -22.14 1.71
N ASP A 242 -24.16 -22.65 0.78
CA ASP A 242 -22.78 -22.23 0.40
C ASP A 242 -22.56 -20.77 -0.08
N ASP A 243 -23.56 -19.88 -0.02
CA ASP A 243 -23.43 -18.44 -0.36
C ASP A 243 -23.91 -17.53 0.80
N ASP A 244 -23.62 -17.92 2.05
CA ASP A 244 -24.13 -17.28 3.26
C ASP A 244 -23.27 -16.09 3.78
N PRO A 245 -23.85 -14.87 3.89
CA PRO A 245 -23.26 -13.72 4.60
C PRO A 245 -22.85 -14.00 6.06
N GLY A 246 -23.41 -15.03 6.70
CA GLY A 246 -23.04 -15.48 8.04
C GLY A 246 -21.57 -15.89 8.20
N LEU A 247 -20.89 -16.23 7.10
CA LEU A 247 -19.48 -16.65 7.12
C LEU A 247 -18.52 -15.55 7.61
N ARG A 248 -18.82 -14.27 7.31
CA ARG A 248 -18.01 -13.14 7.78
C ARG A 248 -18.20 -12.92 9.28
N ASP A 249 -19.40 -13.22 9.80
CA ASP A 249 -19.74 -13.11 11.22
C ASP A 249 -19.17 -14.29 12.03
N ASP A 250 -19.13 -15.50 11.50
CA ASP A 250 -18.48 -16.67 12.12
C ASP A 250 -16.96 -16.49 12.24
N ILE A 251 -16.32 -15.93 11.21
CA ILE A 251 -14.91 -15.53 11.24
C ILE A 251 -14.70 -14.43 12.28
N TYR A 252 -15.57 -13.42 12.33
CA TYR A 252 -15.50 -12.35 13.32
C TYR A 252 -15.57 -12.92 14.75
N LEU A 253 -16.52 -13.82 15.00
CA LEU A 253 -16.71 -14.49 16.28
C LEU A 253 -15.52 -15.39 16.65
N ALA A 254 -14.96 -16.12 15.68
CA ALA A 254 -13.77 -16.96 15.90
C ALA A 254 -12.53 -16.12 16.29
N LEU A 255 -12.30 -14.99 15.61
CA LEU A 255 -11.19 -14.07 15.90
C LEU A 255 -11.36 -13.35 17.25
N GLN A 256 -12.60 -13.18 17.73
CA GLN A 256 -12.87 -12.59 19.05
C GLN A 256 -12.55 -13.53 20.22
N HIS A 257 -12.60 -14.84 20.01
CA HIS A 257 -12.58 -15.81 21.11
C HIS A 257 -11.33 -16.70 21.16
N LEU A 258 -10.55 -16.83 20.09
CA LEU A 258 -9.37 -17.71 20.06
C LEU A 258 -8.17 -17.15 19.27
N PRO A 259 -6.93 -17.38 19.73
CA PRO A 259 -5.74 -17.19 18.90
C PRO A 259 -5.79 -18.10 17.67
N LEU A 260 -5.34 -17.57 16.52
CA LEU A 260 -5.47 -18.22 15.21
C LEU A 260 -4.90 -19.64 15.12
N GLN A 261 -3.81 -19.93 15.83
CA GLN A 261 -3.15 -21.24 15.85
C GLN A 261 -4.01 -22.34 16.48
N LEU A 262 -5.05 -21.95 17.21
CA LEU A 262 -5.82 -22.82 18.07
C LEU A 262 -7.24 -23.02 17.53
N LEU A 263 -7.47 -22.54 16.30
CA LEU A 263 -8.69 -22.75 15.55
C LEU A 263 -8.64 -24.14 14.87
N PRO A 264 -9.79 -24.83 14.74
CA PRO A 264 -9.88 -26.07 13.98
C PRO A 264 -9.23 -25.95 12.60
N GLU A 265 -8.56 -27.00 12.13
CA GLU A 265 -7.73 -26.96 10.91
C GLU A 265 -8.49 -26.47 9.67
N ASN A 266 -9.77 -26.82 9.54
CA ASN A 266 -10.64 -26.33 8.48
C ASN A 266 -10.92 -24.81 8.56
N VAL A 267 -11.04 -24.25 9.77
CA VAL A 267 -11.21 -22.82 10.02
C VAL A 267 -9.88 -22.08 9.83
N SER A 268 -8.80 -22.63 10.36
CA SER A 268 -7.44 -22.10 10.22
C SER A 268 -7.02 -21.99 8.75
N ASN A 269 -7.22 -23.05 7.95
CA ASN A 269 -6.91 -23.05 6.52
C ASN A 269 -7.72 -22.00 5.74
N ARG A 270 -9.00 -21.80 6.08
CA ARG A 270 -9.84 -20.76 5.47
C ARG A 270 -9.44 -19.35 5.89
N LEU A 271 -8.99 -19.16 7.13
CA LEU A 271 -8.47 -17.88 7.60
C LEU A 271 -7.14 -17.54 6.96
N GLN A 272 -6.26 -18.52 6.74
CA GLN A 272 -5.01 -18.29 6.01
C GLN A 272 -5.24 -17.75 4.60
N LEU A 273 -6.35 -18.11 3.95
CA LEU A 273 -6.73 -17.60 2.63
C LEU A 273 -7.24 -16.15 2.66
N VAL A 274 -7.74 -15.65 3.79
CA VAL A 274 -8.40 -14.34 3.91
C VAL A 274 -7.53 -13.31 4.65
N MET A 275 -6.59 -13.78 5.48
CA MET A 275 -5.72 -12.90 6.26
C MET A 275 -4.56 -12.36 5.44
N ARG A 276 -4.41 -11.05 5.46
CA ARG A 276 -3.22 -10.37 4.94
C ARG A 276 -2.02 -10.69 5.83
N ARG A 277 -0.90 -10.99 5.18
CA ARG A 277 0.38 -11.25 5.82
C ARG A 277 1.36 -10.13 5.50
N PRO A 278 2.31 -9.85 6.40
CA PRO A 278 3.29 -8.83 6.15
C PRO A 278 4.29 -9.32 5.12
N LYS A 279 4.78 -8.40 4.31
CA LYS A 279 5.85 -8.64 3.35
C LYS A 279 7.07 -7.86 3.80
N LEU A 280 8.21 -8.54 3.91
CA LEU A 280 9.49 -7.88 4.14
C LEU A 280 9.93 -7.16 2.86
N ARG A 281 10.34 -5.90 3.00
CA ARG A 281 10.86 -5.05 1.94
C ARG A 281 12.39 -5.11 1.89
N ASP A 282 12.95 -4.66 0.77
CA ASP A 282 14.41 -4.61 0.56
C ASP A 282 15.10 -3.57 1.48
N ASP A 283 14.35 -2.61 2.02
CA ASP A 283 14.81 -1.58 2.97
C ASP A 283 14.73 -2.04 4.44
N GLY A 284 14.32 -3.30 4.68
CA GLY A 284 14.24 -3.89 6.03
C GLY A 284 12.93 -3.62 6.76
N TRP A 285 12.02 -2.81 6.19
CA TRP A 285 10.69 -2.60 6.75
C TRP A 285 9.73 -3.70 6.34
N PHE A 286 8.74 -4.00 7.18
CA PHE A 286 7.56 -4.76 6.78
C PHE A 286 6.51 -3.83 6.18
N GLU A 287 5.79 -4.32 5.18
CA GLU A 287 4.56 -3.70 4.68
C GLU A 287 3.38 -4.66 4.81
N ILE A 288 2.20 -4.12 5.13
CA ILE A 288 0.96 -4.87 5.10
C ILE A 288 -0.14 -4.07 4.41
N GLU A 289 -0.84 -4.71 3.48
CA GLU A 289 -1.91 -4.09 2.69
C GLU A 289 -3.11 -3.77 3.58
N LEU A 290 -3.55 -2.52 3.56
CA LEU A 290 -4.75 -2.04 4.25
C LEU A 290 -6.01 -2.18 3.38
N GLY A 291 -5.83 -2.08 2.06
CA GLY A 291 -6.89 -2.19 1.07
C GLY A 291 -6.64 -1.30 -0.15
N GLU A 292 -7.65 -1.25 -1.02
CA GLU A 292 -7.62 -0.52 -2.29
C GLU A 292 -8.76 0.48 -2.41
N PHE A 293 -8.58 1.51 -3.23
CA PHE A 293 -9.58 2.53 -3.52
C PHE A 293 -9.34 3.18 -4.89
N TYR A 294 -10.33 3.89 -5.41
CA TYR A 294 -10.24 4.58 -6.70
C TYR A 294 -10.46 6.08 -6.52
N THR A 295 -9.60 6.90 -7.15
CA THR A 295 -9.68 8.37 -7.06
C THR A 295 -10.61 8.93 -8.15
N GLU A 296 -11.90 9.05 -7.87
CA GLU A 296 -12.86 9.64 -8.81
C GLU A 296 -13.00 11.15 -8.63
N ASN A 297 -13.17 11.61 -7.39
CA ASN A 297 -13.36 13.01 -7.04
C ASN A 297 -12.20 13.51 -6.15
N GLU A 298 -11.62 14.64 -6.51
CA GLU A 298 -10.43 15.22 -5.83
C GLU A 298 -10.75 15.71 -4.40
N ASP A 299 -12.01 16.05 -4.13
CA ASP A 299 -12.46 16.52 -2.82
C ASP A 299 -12.73 15.40 -1.81
N ASP A 300 -12.75 14.15 -2.28
CA ASP A 300 -12.99 13.00 -1.41
C ASP A 300 -11.90 12.88 -0.35
N ARG A 301 -12.30 12.51 0.86
CA ARG A 301 -11.37 12.17 1.94
C ARG A 301 -11.23 10.67 1.98
N ILE A 302 -10.00 10.18 1.84
CA ILE A 302 -9.71 8.75 1.91
C ILE A 302 -9.19 8.43 3.31
N GLU A 303 -9.87 7.51 3.99
CA GLU A 303 -9.47 6.97 5.28
C GLU A 303 -8.78 5.62 5.09
N MET A 304 -7.71 5.41 5.85
CA MET A 304 -6.94 4.17 5.88
C MET A 304 -6.75 3.79 7.34
N ASN A 305 -7.13 2.57 7.73
CA ASN A 305 -7.16 2.18 9.11
C ASN A 305 -6.57 0.79 9.31
N LEU A 306 -5.81 0.64 10.40
CA LEU A 306 -5.57 -0.61 11.09
C LEU A 306 -6.13 -0.46 12.51
N LYS A 307 -7.02 -1.38 12.92
CA LYS A 307 -7.65 -1.36 14.23
C LYS A 307 -7.54 -2.72 14.89
N GLU A 308 -7.14 -2.74 16.14
CA GLU A 308 -7.16 -3.98 16.91
C GLU A 308 -8.59 -4.34 17.30
N LEU A 309 -8.89 -5.64 17.25
CA LEU A 309 -10.15 -6.15 17.77
C LEU A 309 -10.15 -5.99 19.30
N LYS A 310 -11.21 -5.38 19.85
CA LYS A 310 -11.29 -5.00 21.28
C LYS A 310 -11.12 -6.20 22.21
N GLU A 311 -11.59 -7.36 21.80
CA GLU A 311 -11.50 -8.63 22.51
C GLU A 311 -10.08 -9.24 22.45
N CYS A 312 -9.24 -8.76 21.53
CA CYS A 312 -7.83 -9.14 21.38
C CYS A 312 -6.84 -8.20 22.10
N ALA A 313 -7.35 -7.26 22.89
CA ALA A 313 -6.52 -6.31 23.59
C ALA A 313 -5.64 -7.01 24.64
N SER A 314 -4.35 -6.77 24.55
CA SER A 314 -3.30 -7.38 25.35
C SER A 314 -2.14 -6.42 25.42
N LEU A 315 -1.29 -6.58 26.44
CA LEU A 315 -0.09 -5.75 26.54
C LEU A 315 0.78 -5.94 25.29
N LYS A 316 1.22 -4.83 24.69
CA LYS A 316 2.02 -4.79 23.46
C LYS A 316 3.13 -3.76 23.51
N ALA A 317 4.26 -4.04 22.87
CA ALA A 317 5.35 -3.10 22.64
C ALA A 317 6.23 -3.47 21.45
N GLY A 318 7.17 -2.59 21.13
CA GLY A 318 8.23 -2.84 20.17
C GLY A 318 7.82 -2.63 18.71
N LEU A 319 6.56 -2.31 18.44
CA LEU A 319 6.10 -1.89 17.12
C LEU A 319 6.67 -0.50 16.80
N ILE A 320 7.36 -0.38 15.67
CA ILE A 320 7.90 0.88 15.16
C ILE A 320 7.18 1.20 13.86
N ILE A 321 6.52 2.35 13.80
CA ILE A 321 5.71 2.76 12.65
C ILE A 321 6.46 3.83 11.86
N GLU A 322 6.74 3.54 10.60
CA GLU A 322 7.21 4.56 9.66
C GLU A 322 6.04 5.38 9.15
N GLY A 323 4.97 4.72 8.71
CA GLY A 323 3.74 5.37 8.29
C GLY A 323 2.90 4.56 7.30
N ILE A 324 2.10 5.24 6.45
CA ILE A 324 1.26 4.61 5.43
C ILE A 324 1.71 5.05 4.03
N GLU A 325 2.07 4.08 3.19
CA GLU A 325 2.44 4.27 1.79
C GLU A 325 1.24 3.98 0.87
N ILE A 326 0.95 4.90 -0.05
CA ILE A 326 -0.11 4.81 -1.06
C ILE A 326 0.54 4.74 -2.44
N ARG A 327 0.28 3.65 -3.16
CA ARG A 327 0.89 3.36 -4.46
C ARG A 327 -0.19 3.09 -5.52
N PRO A 328 -0.02 3.57 -6.76
CA PRO A 328 -0.90 3.19 -7.85
C PRO A 328 -0.93 1.66 -8.00
N ARG A 329 -2.12 1.09 -8.13
CA ARG A 329 -2.30 -0.32 -8.42
C ARG A 329 -1.82 -0.61 -9.84
N MET A 330 -1.09 -1.70 -9.99
CA MET A 330 -0.52 -2.13 -11.26
C MET A 330 -1.39 -3.26 -11.82
N ASP A 331 -2.32 -2.91 -12.70
CA ASP A 331 -3.19 -3.87 -13.40
C ASP A 331 -2.49 -4.62 -14.54
#